data_AF-A0A1Y2WI51-F1
#
_entry.id   AF-A0A1Y2WI51-F1
#
_cell.length_a   1.000
_cell.length_b   1.000
_cell.length_c   1.000
_cell.angle_alpha   90.00
_cell.angle_beta   90.00
_cell.angle_gamma   90.00
#
_symmetry.space_group_name_H-M   'P 1'
#
loop_
_entity.id
_entity.type
_entity.pdbx_description
1 polymer ?
#
loop_
_entity_poly.entity_id
_entity_poly.type
_entity_poly.pdbx_seq_one_letter_code
_entity_poly.pdbx_strand_id
1 'polypeptide(L)'
;MPALHRFLLLSLPVALAGASAVMKRAPTSPFALYAYGDNIGGAAVFTTGSGAYIGNSSVFDDAEADTVEFQMSTESTLVGSPNATTGVSPSWSNLTFSVPDDDSSDHQVSFQNSTSGTGRLATGFLFYGDVLLHKNTDSSLNSLWYVVPTEYDDVWALNWNETGDETDGKVLVSLRTTVPTKSSKGK
;
A
#
# COMPACT_ATOMS: atom_id res chain seq x y z
N MET A 1 -17.13 -62.69 -44.23
CA MET A 1 -18.09 -61.73 -43.63
C MET A 1 -18.10 -61.96 -42.13
N PRO A 2 -18.07 -60.97 -41.21
CA PRO A 2 -17.65 -59.55 -41.25
C PRO A 2 -16.41 -59.31 -40.32
N ALA A 3 -15.46 -58.44 -40.66
CA ALA A 3 -15.36 -56.97 -40.46
C ALA A 3 -14.52 -56.57 -39.24
N LEU A 4 -13.26 -56.21 -39.55
CA LEU A 4 -12.34 -55.35 -38.81
C LEU A 4 -13.07 -54.18 -38.13
N HIS A 5 -12.82 -53.93 -36.85
CA HIS A 5 -12.98 -52.60 -36.25
C HIS A 5 -11.79 -52.28 -35.35
N ARG A 6 -10.80 -51.60 -35.94
CA ARG A 6 -9.74 -50.87 -35.21
C ARG A 6 -10.39 -49.67 -34.54
N PHE A 7 -10.42 -49.63 -33.22
CA PHE A 7 -10.67 -48.40 -32.47
C PHE A 7 -9.34 -47.67 -32.28
N LEU A 8 -9.12 -46.63 -33.10
CA LEU A 8 -8.06 -45.66 -32.90
C LEU A 8 -8.57 -44.62 -31.89
N LEU A 9 -8.21 -44.76 -30.62
CA LEU A 9 -8.47 -43.74 -29.60
C LEU A 9 -7.44 -42.62 -29.75
N LEU A 10 -7.88 -41.49 -30.31
CA LEU A 10 -7.11 -40.25 -30.39
C LEU A 10 -7.02 -39.63 -28.99
N SER A 11 -5.86 -39.70 -28.33
CA SER A 11 -5.60 -38.98 -27.09
C SER A 11 -5.25 -37.52 -27.39
N LEU A 12 -6.15 -36.58 -27.08
CA LEU A 12 -5.85 -35.15 -27.12
C LEU A 12 -5.07 -34.74 -25.85
N PRO A 13 -3.86 -34.17 -25.95
CA PRO A 13 -3.24 -33.49 -24.83
C PRO A 13 -3.94 -32.14 -24.59
N VAL A 14 -4.60 -31.99 -23.44
CA VAL A 14 -5.09 -30.69 -22.96
C VAL A 14 -3.89 -29.93 -22.41
N ALA A 15 -3.39 -28.95 -23.16
CA ALA A 15 -2.39 -28.01 -22.66
C ALA A 15 -3.10 -26.99 -21.76
N LEU A 16 -2.88 -27.08 -20.45
CA LEU A 16 -3.32 -26.07 -19.50
C LEU A 16 -2.42 -24.85 -19.66
N ALA A 17 -2.86 -23.85 -20.43
CA ALA A 17 -2.18 -22.57 -20.51
C ALA A 17 -2.26 -21.90 -19.14
N GLY A 18 -1.15 -21.88 -18.40
CA GLY A 18 -1.03 -21.10 -17.17
C GLY A 18 -1.21 -19.63 -17.52
N ALA A 19 -2.32 -19.03 -17.09
CA ALA A 19 -2.51 -17.59 -17.20
C ALA A 19 -1.52 -16.91 -16.26
N SER A 20 -0.44 -16.34 -16.83
CA SER A 20 0.39 -15.39 -16.10
C SER A 20 -0.51 -14.26 -15.62
N ALA A 21 -0.72 -14.13 -14.31
CA ALA A 21 -1.45 -13.01 -13.74
C ALA A 21 -0.80 -11.72 -14.24
N VAL A 22 -1.52 -10.97 -15.08
CA VAL A 22 -1.06 -9.67 -15.57
C VAL A 22 -1.15 -8.68 -14.40
N MET A 23 -0.10 -8.63 -13.58
CA MET A 23 0.10 -7.54 -12.65
C MET A 23 0.41 -6.28 -13.44
N LYS A 24 -0.36 -5.23 -13.20
CA LYS A 24 -0.01 -3.90 -13.70
C LYS A 24 1.34 -3.54 -13.08
N ARG A 25 2.32 -3.18 -13.92
CA ARG A 25 3.60 -2.67 -13.43
C ARG A 25 3.32 -1.40 -12.62
N ALA A 26 4.05 -1.23 -11.52
CA ALA A 26 4.00 -0.01 -10.73
C ALA A 26 4.13 1.25 -11.60
N PRO A 27 3.59 2.41 -11.16
CA PRO A 27 3.76 3.65 -11.91
C PRO A 27 5.24 3.91 -12.20
N THR A 28 5.54 4.28 -13.45
CA THR A 28 6.92 4.58 -13.90
C THR A 28 7.38 5.98 -13.50
N SER A 29 6.47 6.81 -12.99
CA SER A 29 6.71 8.15 -12.47
C SER A 29 6.36 8.18 -10.99
N PRO A 30 6.92 9.12 -10.21
CA PRO A 30 6.53 9.28 -8.82
C PRO A 30 5.02 9.49 -8.67
N PHE A 31 4.46 9.02 -7.56
CA PHE A 31 3.01 8.98 -7.32
C PHE A 31 2.68 9.17 -5.85
N ALA A 32 1.46 9.64 -5.56
CA ALA A 32 0.94 9.68 -4.20
C ALA A 32 0.10 8.43 -3.89
N LEU A 33 0.01 8.10 -2.60
CA LEU A 33 -0.93 7.10 -2.09
C LEU A 33 -2.06 7.80 -1.34
N TYR A 34 -3.27 7.29 -1.52
CA TYR A 34 -4.49 7.79 -0.90
C TYR A 34 -5.23 6.65 -0.21
N ALA A 35 -5.66 6.87 1.02
CA ALA A 35 -6.46 5.92 1.77
C ALA A 35 -7.94 6.08 1.47
N TYR A 36 -8.61 4.95 1.25
CA TYR A 36 -10.05 4.85 1.01
C TYR A 36 -10.66 3.86 1.99
N GLY A 37 -11.66 4.29 2.76
CA GLY A 37 -12.34 3.47 3.76
C GLY A 37 -13.69 4.07 4.13
N ASP A 38 -14.30 3.56 5.20
CA ASP A 38 -15.54 4.14 5.70
C ASP A 38 -15.30 5.60 6.12
N ASN A 39 -16.10 6.52 5.56
CA ASN A 39 -15.95 7.98 5.72
C ASN A 39 -14.58 8.59 5.30
N ILE A 40 -13.69 7.81 4.68
CA ILE A 40 -12.39 8.28 4.19
C ILE A 40 -12.38 8.18 2.66
N GLY A 41 -12.53 9.33 2.01
CA GLY A 41 -12.71 9.45 0.55
C GLY A 41 -11.44 9.72 -0.25
N GLY A 42 -10.28 9.23 0.21
CA GLY A 42 -8.99 9.45 -0.46
C GLY A 42 -8.08 10.45 0.27
N ALA A 43 -7.82 10.19 1.55
CA ALA A 43 -6.89 10.99 2.34
C ALA A 43 -5.43 10.66 1.94
N ALA A 44 -4.62 11.68 1.66
CA ALA A 44 -3.24 11.49 1.19
C ALA A 44 -2.34 10.96 2.31
N VAL A 45 -1.40 10.06 1.96
CA VAL A 45 -0.36 9.60 2.88
C VAL A 45 0.70 10.68 3.04
N PHE A 46 1.05 10.99 4.29
CA PHE A 46 2.06 11.98 4.66
C PHE A 46 2.94 11.46 5.81
N THR A 47 4.05 12.14 6.08
CA THR A 47 4.97 11.81 7.18
C THR A 47 5.58 13.07 7.78
N THR A 48 6.07 12.97 9.02
CA THR A 48 6.96 13.93 9.69
C THR A 48 8.41 13.43 9.74
N GLY A 49 8.73 12.34 9.04
CA GLY A 49 10.08 11.78 8.91
C GLY A 49 10.26 10.37 9.48
N SER A 50 9.28 9.81 10.20
CA SER A 50 9.37 8.44 10.76
C SER A 50 8.05 7.67 10.78
N GLY A 51 6.93 8.31 11.12
CA GLY A 51 5.61 7.68 11.15
C GLY A 51 4.79 8.00 9.89
N ALA A 52 4.00 7.04 9.41
CA ALA A 52 3.05 7.27 8.33
C ALA A 52 1.68 7.69 8.86
N TYR A 53 1.10 8.70 8.22
CA TYR A 53 -0.21 9.24 8.53
C TYR A 53 -1.02 9.41 7.24
N ILE A 54 -2.33 9.58 7.39
CA ILE A 54 -3.22 9.99 6.30
C ILE A 54 -3.97 11.25 6.70
N GLY A 55 -4.22 12.15 5.74
CA GLY A 55 -5.02 13.34 5.97
C GLY A 55 -4.41 14.60 5.38
N ASN A 56 -4.66 15.74 6.02
CA ASN A 56 -4.10 17.03 5.65
C ASN A 56 -2.84 17.31 6.48
N SER A 57 -1.64 17.17 5.90
CA SER A 57 -0.38 17.41 6.62
C SER A 57 -0.24 18.85 7.14
N SER A 58 -0.92 19.84 6.54
CA SER A 58 -0.83 21.24 6.98
C SER A 58 -1.48 21.54 8.33
N VAL A 59 -2.20 20.58 8.93
CA VAL A 59 -2.74 20.73 10.30
C VAL A 59 -1.71 20.35 11.37
N PHE A 60 -0.63 19.66 10.98
CA PHE A 60 0.52 19.47 11.85
C PHE A 60 1.29 20.79 11.93
N ASP A 61 1.52 21.26 13.15
CA ASP A 61 2.46 22.36 13.41
C ASP A 61 3.90 21.83 13.43
N ASP A 62 4.29 21.15 12.35
CA ASP A 62 5.59 20.51 12.18
C ASP A 62 6.14 20.81 10.78
N ALA A 63 7.33 21.41 10.72
CA ALA A 63 7.99 21.76 9.46
C ALA A 63 8.42 20.53 8.64
N GLU A 64 8.47 19.36 9.27
CA GLU A 64 8.75 18.09 8.61
C GLU A 64 7.49 17.42 8.04
N ALA A 65 6.29 17.92 8.35
CA ALA A 65 5.03 17.33 7.88
C ALA A 65 4.79 17.63 6.39
N ASP A 66 4.90 16.61 5.54
CA ASP A 66 4.57 16.75 4.12
C ASP A 66 4.02 15.47 3.50
N THR A 67 3.20 15.65 2.46
CA THR A 67 2.67 14.53 1.66
C THR A 67 3.81 13.78 1.01
N VAL A 68 3.73 12.45 1.01
CA VAL A 68 4.80 11.62 0.45
C VAL A 68 4.58 11.39 -1.04
N GLU A 69 5.59 11.74 -1.83
CA GLU A 69 5.72 11.31 -3.21
C GLU A 69 6.52 9.99 -3.24
N PHE A 70 5.84 8.90 -3.61
CA PHE A 70 6.39 7.56 -3.65
C PHE A 70 6.96 7.21 -5.01
N GLN A 71 8.01 6.39 -4.98
CA GLN A 71 8.56 5.71 -6.13
C GLN A 71 8.80 4.24 -5.79
N MET A 72 8.42 3.35 -6.71
CA MET A 72 8.83 1.95 -6.62
C MET A 72 10.30 1.83 -7.00
N SER A 73 11.10 1.28 -6.09
CA SER A 73 12.51 1.01 -6.29
C SER A 73 12.73 -0.49 -6.52
N THR A 74 13.99 -0.94 -6.49
CA THR A 74 14.35 -2.35 -6.67
C THR A 74 13.74 -3.23 -5.57
N GLU A 75 13.61 -4.52 -5.85
CA GLU A 75 13.18 -5.52 -4.84
C GLU A 75 11.77 -5.29 -4.26
N SER A 76 10.89 -4.61 -5.00
CA SER A 76 9.52 -4.33 -4.53
C SER A 76 9.50 -3.46 -3.27
N THR A 77 10.40 -2.48 -3.21
CA THR A 77 10.46 -1.46 -2.15
C THR A 77 9.75 -0.18 -2.57
N LEU A 78 9.16 0.51 -1.59
CA LEU A 78 8.61 1.85 -1.78
C LEU A 78 9.51 2.86 -1.10
N VAL A 79 9.94 3.86 -1.86
CA VAL A 79 10.78 4.97 -1.38
C VAL A 79 9.96 6.26 -1.47
N GLY A 80 9.93 7.03 -0.39
CA GLY A 80 9.18 8.28 -0.27
C GLY A 80 10.11 9.50 -0.21
N SER A 81 9.73 10.57 -0.90
CA SER A 81 10.34 11.90 -0.81
C SER A 81 9.26 12.96 -0.59
N PRO A 82 9.61 14.15 -0.07
CA PRO A 82 8.66 15.25 0.10
C PRO A 82 8.03 15.64 -1.23
N ASN A 83 6.77 16.05 -1.18
CA ASN A 83 6.09 16.57 -2.35
C ASN A 83 6.45 18.05 -2.53
N ALA A 84 7.41 18.31 -3.42
CA ALA A 84 7.93 19.64 -3.71
C ALA A 84 6.87 20.69 -4.14
N THR A 85 5.63 20.29 -4.40
CA THR A 85 4.53 21.22 -4.78
C THR A 85 3.78 21.82 -3.59
N THR A 86 3.99 21.33 -2.37
CA THR A 86 3.29 21.84 -1.17
C THR A 86 3.89 23.13 -0.62
N GLY A 87 5.11 23.49 -1.05
CA GLY A 87 5.82 24.71 -0.61
C GLY A 87 6.50 24.56 0.76
N VAL A 88 6.41 23.39 1.37
CA VAL A 88 7.18 22.98 2.55
C VAL A 88 8.47 22.30 2.08
N SER A 89 9.55 22.42 2.86
CA SER A 89 10.84 21.80 2.56
C SER A 89 11.34 20.98 3.77
N PRO A 90 10.76 19.79 4.01
CA PRO A 90 11.25 18.90 5.05
C PRO A 90 12.70 18.48 4.82
N SER A 91 13.37 18.09 5.89
CA SER A 91 14.76 17.60 5.85
C SER A 91 14.88 16.16 5.35
N TRP A 92 13.80 15.38 5.43
CA TRP A 92 13.79 13.99 4.99
C TRP A 92 13.65 13.84 3.48
N SER A 93 14.26 12.80 2.92
CA SER A 93 14.11 12.40 1.52
C SER A 93 14.56 10.96 1.35
N ASN A 94 14.01 10.27 0.36
CA ASN A 94 14.32 8.88 0.02
C ASN A 94 14.18 7.90 1.21
N LEU A 95 13.17 8.12 2.05
CA LEU A 95 12.88 7.20 3.14
C LEU A 95 12.19 5.94 2.62
N THR A 96 12.61 4.79 3.09
CA THR A 96 12.00 3.50 2.78
C THR A 96 10.74 3.31 3.60
N PHE A 97 9.62 3.07 2.94
CA PHE A 97 8.33 2.74 3.57
C PHE A 97 8.35 1.29 4.05
N SER A 98 7.91 1.05 5.29
CA SER A 98 7.91 -0.28 5.89
C SER A 98 6.69 -0.53 6.75
N VAL A 99 6.18 -1.76 6.70
CA VAL A 99 5.13 -2.23 7.60
C VAL A 99 5.74 -3.06 8.74
N PRO A 100 5.14 -3.09 9.93
CA PRO A 100 5.44 -4.08 10.95
C PRO A 100 5.42 -5.53 10.42
N ASP A 101 6.31 -6.39 10.93
CA ASP A 101 6.17 -7.84 10.78
C ASP A 101 5.18 -8.42 11.80
N ASP A 102 4.87 -9.71 11.68
CA ASP A 102 3.87 -10.38 12.52
C ASP A 102 4.27 -10.48 14.01
N ASP A 103 5.56 -10.31 14.33
CA ASP A 103 6.10 -10.36 15.70
C ASP A 103 6.23 -8.96 16.33
N SER A 104 5.94 -7.90 15.57
CA SER A 104 6.02 -6.51 16.05
C SER A 104 4.89 -6.20 17.04
N SER A 105 5.24 -5.57 18.17
CA SER A 105 4.28 -5.04 19.15
C SER A 105 3.72 -3.67 18.77
N ASP A 106 4.28 -3.03 17.74
CA ASP A 106 3.80 -1.78 17.17
C ASP A 106 3.21 -2.05 15.79
N HIS A 107 2.06 -1.43 15.51
CA HIS A 107 1.34 -1.58 14.25
C HIS A 107 1.48 -0.39 13.32
N GLN A 108 2.09 0.71 13.78
CA GLN A 108 2.21 1.90 12.98
C GLN A 108 3.16 1.65 11.81
N VAL A 109 2.71 2.04 10.62
CA VAL A 109 3.53 2.02 9.41
C VAL A 109 4.55 3.13 9.49
N SER A 110 5.78 2.86 9.05
CA SER A 110 6.92 3.75 9.28
C SER A 110 7.74 4.01 8.02
N PHE A 111 8.61 5.01 8.14
CA PHE A 111 9.60 5.41 7.17
C PHE A 111 10.99 5.29 7.82
N GLN A 112 11.94 4.70 7.10
CA GLN A 112 13.28 4.41 7.61
C GLN A 112 14.37 4.61 6.55
N ASN A 113 15.60 4.89 6.97
CA ASN A 113 16.74 5.10 6.06
C ASN A 113 17.33 3.80 5.48
N SER A 114 16.77 2.64 5.81
CA SER A 114 17.26 1.33 5.36
C SER A 114 16.10 0.38 5.04
N THR A 115 16.38 -0.69 4.31
CA THR A 115 15.45 -1.82 4.12
C THR A 115 15.62 -2.91 5.18
N SER A 116 16.69 -2.84 5.97
CA SER A 116 17.04 -3.82 7.00
C SER A 116 16.67 -3.27 8.37
N GLY A 117 15.45 -3.57 8.82
CA GLY A 117 14.95 -3.25 10.16
C GLY A 117 14.43 -4.51 10.84
N THR A 118 14.75 -4.69 12.12
CA THR A 118 14.16 -5.76 12.94
C THR A 118 12.69 -5.41 13.23
N GLY A 119 11.77 -6.36 13.16
CA GLY A 119 10.35 -6.08 13.40
C GLY A 119 9.64 -5.43 12.20
N ARG A 120 10.29 -5.34 11.04
CA ARG A 120 9.82 -4.52 9.89
C ARG A 120 9.99 -5.24 8.56
N LEU A 121 9.00 -5.09 7.70
CA LEU A 121 8.97 -5.54 6.31
C LEU A 121 9.01 -4.30 5.40
N ALA A 122 10.14 -4.11 4.72
CA ALA A 122 10.38 -2.98 3.81
C ALA A 122 10.31 -3.36 2.32
N THR A 123 10.14 -4.64 2.02
CA THR A 123 10.10 -5.19 0.66
C THR A 123 8.80 -5.96 0.45
N GLY A 124 8.45 -6.28 -0.79
CA GLY A 124 7.25 -7.05 -1.11
C GLY A 124 6.02 -6.21 -1.41
N PHE A 125 6.16 -4.89 -1.58
CA PHE A 125 5.07 -4.02 -2.03
C PHE A 125 4.79 -4.17 -3.52
N LEU A 126 3.51 -4.22 -3.88
CA LEU A 126 3.11 -4.32 -5.29
C LEU A 126 1.71 -3.75 -5.50
N PHE A 127 1.37 -3.52 -6.77
CA PHE A 127 0.05 -3.03 -7.14
C PHE A 127 -0.78 -4.10 -7.84
N TYR A 128 -2.04 -4.23 -7.42
CA TYR A 128 -3.08 -4.88 -8.21
C TYR A 128 -4.07 -3.81 -8.69
N GLY A 129 -3.96 -3.44 -9.97
CA GLY A 129 -4.65 -2.26 -10.49
C GLY A 129 -4.04 -0.98 -9.92
N ASP A 130 -4.82 -0.22 -9.15
CA ASP A 130 -4.40 0.98 -8.42
C ASP A 130 -4.21 0.72 -6.91
N VAL A 131 -4.51 -0.48 -6.41
CA VAL A 131 -4.46 -0.83 -4.98
C VAL A 131 -3.07 -1.34 -4.61
N LEU A 132 -2.50 -0.78 -3.53
CA LEU A 132 -1.25 -1.25 -2.95
C LEU A 132 -1.48 -2.47 -2.04
N LEU A 133 -0.75 -3.54 -2.33
CA LEU A 133 -0.73 -4.79 -1.58
C LEU A 133 0.69 -5.08 -1.06
N HIS A 134 0.76 -5.93 -0.05
CA HIS A 134 2.02 -6.51 0.43
C HIS A 134 2.02 -8.02 0.16
N LYS A 135 3.13 -8.54 -0.35
CA LYS A 135 3.34 -9.98 -0.55
C LYS A 135 4.16 -10.54 0.61
N ASN A 136 3.58 -11.47 1.35
CA ASN A 136 4.27 -12.17 2.42
C ASN A 136 5.27 -13.21 1.89
N THR A 137 6.09 -13.75 2.79
CA THR A 137 7.10 -14.78 2.48
C THR A 137 6.47 -16.07 1.93
N ASP A 138 5.24 -16.39 2.32
CA ASP A 138 4.42 -17.49 1.79
C ASP A 138 3.80 -17.20 0.41
N SER A 139 4.11 -16.04 -0.19
CA SER A 139 3.56 -15.54 -1.45
C SER A 139 2.08 -15.18 -1.43
N SER A 140 1.44 -15.14 -0.25
CA SER A 140 0.09 -14.56 -0.11
C SER A 140 0.12 -13.05 -0.35
N LEU A 141 -0.95 -12.54 -0.96
CA LEU A 141 -1.14 -11.10 -1.20
C LEU A 141 -2.12 -10.56 -0.16
N ASN A 142 -1.67 -9.57 0.60
CA ASN A 142 -2.42 -9.02 1.73
C ASN A 142 -2.65 -7.51 1.58
N SER A 143 -3.77 -7.07 2.14
CA SER A 143 -4.14 -5.66 2.32
C SER A 143 -4.68 -5.49 3.73
N LEU A 144 -3.76 -5.40 4.71
CA LEU A 144 -4.09 -5.33 6.14
C LEU A 144 -4.04 -3.89 6.66
N TRP A 145 -4.29 -2.92 5.78
CA TRP A 145 -4.23 -1.51 6.12
C TRP A 145 -5.42 -1.11 6.98
N TYR A 146 -5.13 -0.40 8.07
CA TYR A 146 -6.14 0.27 8.86
C TYR A 146 -5.58 1.59 9.38
N VAL A 147 -6.46 2.44 9.91
CA VAL A 147 -6.08 3.74 10.45
C VAL A 147 -6.69 3.95 11.82
N VAL A 148 -5.99 4.72 12.66
CA VAL A 148 -6.43 5.09 14.01
C VAL A 148 -6.45 6.61 14.12
N PRO A 149 -7.53 7.23 14.66
CA PRO A 149 -7.60 8.68 14.80
C PRO A 149 -6.44 9.24 15.62
N THR A 150 -5.94 10.40 15.21
CA THR A 150 -5.00 11.19 16.02
C THR A 150 -5.74 12.25 16.83
N GLU A 151 -5.00 13.12 17.53
CA GLU A 151 -5.56 14.30 18.18
C GLU A 151 -5.97 15.41 17.18
N TYR A 152 -5.54 15.31 15.92
CA TYR A 152 -5.87 16.27 14.87
C TYR A 152 -7.09 15.78 14.06
N ASP A 153 -8.04 16.70 13.85
CA ASP A 153 -9.21 16.46 13.01
C ASP A 153 -8.79 16.05 11.59
N ASP A 154 -9.49 15.04 11.05
CA ASP A 154 -9.23 14.47 9.72
C ASP A 154 -7.79 14.00 9.49
N VAL A 155 -7.09 13.60 10.57
CA VAL A 155 -5.79 12.93 10.51
C VAL A 155 -5.80 11.62 11.29
N TRP A 156 -5.27 10.59 10.66
CA TRP A 156 -5.15 9.26 11.24
C TRP A 156 -3.73 8.72 11.08
N ALA A 157 -3.27 7.97 12.08
CA ALA A 157 -2.06 7.15 11.97
C ALA A 157 -2.35 5.96 11.04
N LEU A 158 -1.48 5.72 10.06
CA LEU A 158 -1.58 4.57 9.17
C LEU A 158 -0.94 3.35 9.84
N ASN A 159 -1.68 2.25 9.88
CA ASN A 159 -1.29 1.03 10.58
C ASN A 159 -1.46 -0.20 9.68
N TRP A 160 -0.83 -1.31 10.11
CA TRP A 160 -0.82 -2.58 9.40
C TRP A 160 -1.05 -3.75 10.35
N ASN A 161 -1.77 -4.77 9.86
CA ASN A 161 -1.96 -6.07 10.52
C ASN A 161 -2.49 -5.94 11.95
N GLU A 162 -3.78 -5.62 12.08
CA GLU A 162 -4.44 -5.55 13.38
C GLU A 162 -4.37 -6.91 14.11
N THR A 163 -3.66 -6.96 15.25
CA THR A 163 -3.58 -8.18 16.08
C THR A 163 -4.60 -8.21 17.22
N GLY A 164 -5.79 -7.66 17.00
CA GLY A 164 -6.93 -7.80 17.92
C GLY A 164 -6.95 -6.84 19.11
N ASP A 165 -6.10 -5.81 19.12
CA ASP A 165 -6.22 -4.73 20.10
C ASP A 165 -7.52 -3.95 19.86
N GLU A 166 -8.37 -3.78 20.87
CA GLU A 166 -9.54 -2.90 20.73
C GLU A 166 -9.08 -1.44 20.83
N THR A 167 -8.68 -0.85 19.70
CA THR A 167 -8.48 0.61 19.62
C THR A 167 -9.75 1.23 19.06
N ASP A 168 -10.34 2.15 19.81
CA ASP A 168 -11.54 2.86 19.37
C ASP A 168 -11.29 3.67 18.08
N GLY A 169 -12.31 3.72 17.23
CA GLY A 169 -12.29 4.55 16.01
C GLY A 169 -11.43 4.01 14.87
N LYS A 170 -10.99 2.76 14.94
CA LYS A 170 -10.30 2.08 13.84
C LYS A 170 -11.15 2.02 12.57
N VAL A 171 -10.51 2.29 11.43
CA VAL A 171 -11.14 2.16 10.12
C VAL A 171 -10.24 1.34 9.21
N LEU A 172 -10.79 0.26 8.63
CA LEU A 172 -10.11 -0.50 7.58
C LEU A 172 -10.06 0.34 6.30
N VAL A 173 -8.90 0.38 5.66
CA VAL A 173 -8.69 1.19 4.44
C VAL A 173 -8.05 0.36 3.33
N SER A 174 -8.14 0.87 2.11
CA SER A 174 -7.30 0.48 0.98
C SER A 174 -6.41 1.65 0.61
N LEU A 175 -5.13 1.42 0.40
CA LEU A 175 -4.23 2.42 -0.16
C LEU A 175 -4.24 2.32 -1.69
N ARG A 176 -4.47 3.45 -2.37
CA ARG A 176 -4.59 3.50 -3.83
C ARG A 176 -3.80 4.64 -4.44
N THR A 177 -3.36 4.48 -5.69
CA THR A 177 -2.75 5.57 -6.48
C THR A 177 -3.79 6.49 -7.14
N THR A 178 -5.08 6.14 -7.07
CA THR A 178 -6.14 6.95 -7.67
C THR A 178 -6.35 8.21 -6.86
N VAL A 179 -6.25 9.36 -7.52
CA VAL A 179 -6.51 10.67 -6.92
C VAL A 179 -8.01 10.79 -6.62
N PRO A 180 -8.41 11.38 -5.48
CA PRO A 180 -9.82 11.57 -5.16
C PRO A 180 -10.51 12.45 -6.20
N THR A 181 -11.61 11.98 -6.78
CA THR A 181 -12.50 12.88 -7.51
C THR A 181 -13.24 13.73 -6.50
N LYS A 182 -13.20 15.06 -6.63
CA LYS A 182 -14.01 15.93 -5.78
C LYS A 182 -15.46 15.48 -5.83
N SER A 183 -15.99 14.95 -4.72
CA SER A 183 -17.44 14.88 -4.57
C SER A 183 -17.94 16.31 -4.40
N SER A 184 -18.65 16.81 -5.41
CA SER A 184 -19.53 17.95 -5.24
C SER A 184 -20.51 17.59 -4.13
N LYS A 185 -20.29 18.08 -2.90
CA LYS A 185 -21.35 18.05 -1.88
C LYS A 185 -22.52 18.79 -2.51
N GLY A 186 -23.57 18.04 -2.85
CA GLY A 186 -24.85 18.59 -3.26
C GLY A 186 -25.26 19.63 -2.23
N LYS A 187 -25.57 20.80 -2.77
CA LYS A 187 -26.03 22.01 -2.09
C LYS A 187 -27.07 21.76 -1.01
#